data_AF-A0A178ATM7-F1
#
_entry.id   AF-A0A178ATM7-F1
#
_cell.length_a   1.000
_cell.length_b   1.000
_cell.length_c   1.000
_cell.angle_alpha   90.00
_cell.angle_beta   90.00
_cell.angle_gamma   90.00
#
_symmetry.space_group_name_H-M   'P 1'
#
loop_
_entity.id
_entity.type
_entity.pdbx_description
1 polymer ?
#
loop_
_entity_poly.entity_id
_entity_poly.type
_entity_poly.pdbx_seq_one_letter_code
_entity_poly.pdbx_strand_id
1 'polypeptide(L)' 'MAAAVSLFNNSVLSDTTIRQTYNGATKEYFAHKAVLCIASGWFVKALTGNYHIDRSRTL' A
#
# COMPACT_ATOMS: atom_id res chain seq x y z
N MET A 1 -3.31 -10.94 23.20
CA MET A 1 -3.74 -9.91 22.23
C MET A 1 -2.80 -9.92 21.02
N ALA A 2 -2.87 -10.93 20.14
CA ALA A 2 -1.86 -11.13 19.08
C ALA A 2 -2.44 -11.33 17.67
N ALA A 3 -3.76 -11.48 17.53
CA ALA A 3 -4.39 -11.79 16.24
C ALA A 3 -4.52 -10.58 15.29
N ALA A 4 -4.60 -9.35 15.82
CA ALA A 4 -4.80 -8.15 14.99
C ALA A 4 -3.51 -7.70 14.26
N VAL A 5 -2.33 -7.96 14.84
CA VAL A 5 -1.04 -7.57 14.25
C VAL A 5 -0.72 -8.38 12.98
N SER A 6 -1.23 -9.62 12.87
CA SER A 6 -0.98 -10.49 11.73
C SER A 6 -1.97 -10.31 10.57
N LEU A 7 -2.98 -9.44 10.69
CA LEU A 7 -3.95 -9.20 9.62
C LEU A 7 -3.47 -8.11 8.67
N PHE A 8 -3.06 -6.96 9.21
CA PHE A 8 -2.81 -5.75 8.42
C PHE A 8 -1.52 -5.75 7.59
N ASN A 9 -0.52 -6.56 7.94
CA ASN A 9 0.75 -6.67 7.22
C ASN A 9 1.02 -8.13 6.83
N ASN A 10 0.06 -8.72 6.13
CA ASN A 10 0.06 -10.13 5.74
C ASN A 10 0.11 -10.26 4.22
N SER A 11 1.14 -10.94 3.70
CA SER A 11 1.33 -11.11 2.26
C SER A 11 0.22 -11.89 1.56
N VAL A 12 -0.47 -12.78 2.27
CA VAL A 12 -1.52 -13.64 1.71
C VAL A 12 -2.85 -12.91 1.61
N LEU A 13 -3.15 -12.07 2.60
CA LEU A 13 -4.46 -11.42 2.72
C LEU A 13 -4.49 -10.02 2.11
N SER A 14 -3.32 -9.46 1.79
CA SER A 14 -3.19 -8.09 1.29
C SER A 14 -3.34 -8.01 -0.22
N ASP A 15 -4.02 -6.96 -0.67
CA ASP A 15 -4.30 -6.68 -2.09
C ASP A 15 -3.46 -5.52 -2.65
N THR A 16 -2.59 -4.92 -1.83
CA THR A 16 -1.60 -3.93 -2.25
C THR A 16 -0.33 -3.95 -1.40
N THR A 17 0.72 -3.31 -1.89
CA THR A 17 1.99 -3.11 -1.18
C THR A 17 2.35 -1.63 -1.17
N ILE A 18 2.75 -1.10 -0.02
CA ILE A 18 3.28 0.26 0.13
C ILE A 18 4.80 0.16 0.22
N ARG A 19 5.50 0.83 -0.69
CA ARG A 19 6.96 0.99 -0.60
C ARG A 19 7.30 2.36 -0.02
N GLN A 20 7.85 2.38 1.17
CA GLN A 20 8.31 3.59 1.83
C GLN A 20 9.83 3.65 1.76
N THR A 21 10.37 4.72 1.19
CA THR A 21 11.81 4.99 1.23
C THR A 21 12.10 6.10 2.22
N TYR A 22 13.00 5.84 3.17
CA TYR A 22 13.47 6.81 4.15
C TYR A 22 14.96 6.60 4.43
N ASN A 23 15.74 7.68 4.37
CA ASN A 23 17.19 7.67 4.58
C ASN A 23 17.94 6.59 3.78
N GLY A 24 17.60 6.44 2.49
CA GLY A 24 18.21 5.44 1.60
C GLY A 24 17.75 3.99 1.81
N ALA A 25 16.99 3.71 2.87
CA ALA A 25 16.39 2.40 3.11
C ALA A 25 14.96 2.36 2.56
N THR A 26 14.63 1.31 1.80
CA THR A 26 13.26 1.05 1.37
C THR A 26 12.67 -0.10 2.18
N LYS A 27 11.46 0.12 2.70
CA LYS A 27 10.67 -0.89 3.38
C LYS A 27 9.34 -1.10 2.67
N GLU A 28 8.95 -2.36 2.56
CA GLU A 28 7.68 -2.76 1.96
C GLU A 28 6.69 -3.18 3.05
N TYR A 29 5.45 -2.75 2.89
CA TYR A 29 4.34 -3.08 3.78
C TYR A 29 3.21 -3.68 2.96
N PHE A 30 2.77 -4.88 3.33
CA PHE A 30 1.54 -5.45 2.81
C PHE A 30 0.37 -4.69 3.43
N ALA A 31 -0.63 -4.33 2.62
CA ALA A 31 -1.76 -3.56 3.08
C ALA A 31 -3.04 -3.89 2.29
N HIS A 32 -4.17 -3.43 2.81
CA HIS A 32 -5.48 -3.58 2.18
C HIS A 32 -5.97 -2.26 1.61
N LYS A 33 -6.31 -2.19 0.32
CA LYS A 33 -6.80 -0.96 -0.31
C LYS A 33 -8.03 -0.41 0.41
N ALA A 34 -8.95 -1.29 0.81
CA ALA A 34 -10.16 -0.89 1.53
C ALA A 34 -9.83 -0.17 2.85
N VAL A 35 -8.91 -0.70 3.66
CA VAL A 35 -8.50 -0.08 4.92
C VAL A 35 -7.80 1.26 4.68
N LEU A 36 -6.94 1.34 3.67
CA LEU A 36 -6.26 2.59 3.29
C LEU A 36 -7.25 3.68 2.84
N CYS A 37 -8.24 3.30 2.03
CA CYS A 37 -9.29 4.20 1.56
C CYS A 37 -10.20 4.69 2.69
N ILE A 38 -10.52 3.84 3.67
CA ILE A 38 -11.27 4.22 4.88
C ILE A 38 -10.46 5.21 5.70
N ALA A 39 -9.15 4.99 5.85
CA ALA A 39 -8.28 5.82 6.67
C ALA A 39 -7.90 7.17 6.03
N SER A 40 -7.90 7.28 4.70
CA SER A 40 -7.52 8.52 4.02
C SER A 40 -8.13 8.66 2.63
N GLY A 41 -8.78 9.81 2.40
CA GLY A 41 -9.32 10.19 1.09
C GLY A 41 -8.24 10.36 0.00
N TRP A 42 -6.96 10.49 0.39
CA TRP A 42 -5.87 10.45 -0.59
C TRP A 42 -5.77 9.08 -1.26
N PHE A 43 -5.86 7.99 -0.50
CA PHE A 43 -5.81 6.64 -1.06
C PHE A 43 -7.03 6.34 -1.92
N VAL A 44 -8.20 6.89 -1.60
CA VAL A 44 -9.38 6.83 -2.48
C VAL A 44 -9.03 7.43 -3.84
N LYS A 45 -8.55 8.68 -3.87
CA LYS A 45 -8.17 9.36 -5.13
C LYS A 45 -7.03 8.64 -5.86
N ALA A 46 -6.03 8.16 -5.15
CA ALA A 46 -4.87 7.50 -5.73
C ALA A 46 -5.21 6.11 -6.34
N LEU A 47 -6.14 5.37 -5.74
CA LEU A 47 -6.48 4.00 -6.16
C LEU A 47 -7.67 3.94 -7.11
N THR A 48 -8.58 4.91 -7.08
CA THR A 48 -9.77 4.96 -7.95
C THR A 48 -9.76 6.09 -8.96
N GLY A 49 -8.79 7.01 -8.89
CA GLY A 49 -8.62 8.08 -9.87
C GLY A 49 -7.99 7.60 -11.17
N ASN A 50 -7.98 8.45 -12.20
CA ASN A 50 -7.27 8.21 -13.46
C ASN A 50 -5.75 8.40 -13.25
N TYR A 51 -5.11 7.50 -12.52
CA TYR A 51 -3.65 7.50 -12.42
C TYR A 51 -3.07 6.86 -13.69
N HIS A 52 -2.23 7.61 -14.40
CA HIS A 52 -1.38 7.04 -15.43
C HIS A 52 -0.23 6.32 -14.72
N ILE A 53 -0.13 5.00 -14.90
CA ILE A 53 1.10 4.29 -14.58
C ILE A 53 2.18 4.89 -15.47
N ASP A 54 3.12 5.61 -14.86
CA ASP A 54 4.33 6.03 -15.55
C ASP A 54 5.18 4.78 -15.79
N ARG A 55 5.08 4.22 -17.01
CA ARG A 55 5.87 3.07 -17.48
C ARG A 55 7.34 3.41 -17.76
N SER A 56 7.75 4.66 -17.53
CA SER A 56 9.08 5.18 -17.82
C SER A 56 10.18 4.65 -16.91
N ARG A 57 9.83 3.86 -15.89
CA ARG A 57 10.77 3.18 -14.99
C ARG A 57 10.73 1.67 -15.14
N THR A 58 10.77 1.19 -16.37
CA THR A 58 11.20 -0.17 -16.69
C THR A 58 12.65 -0.04 -17.14
N LEU A 59 13.59 -0.63 -16.38
CA LEU A 59 14.97 -0.82 -16.80
C LEU A 59 15.03 -1.71 -18.03
#